data_AF-A0ABD4RND1-F1
#
_entry.id   AF-A0ABD4RND1-F1
#
_cell.length_a   1.000
_cell.length_b   1.000
_cell.length_c   1.000
_cell.angle_alpha   90.00
_cell.angle_beta   90.00
_cell.angle_gamma   90.00
#
_symmetry.space_group_name_H-M   'P 1'
#
loop_
_entity.id
_entity.type
_entity.pdbx_description
1 polymer ?
#
loop_
_entity_poly.entity_id
_entity_poly.type
_entity_poly.pdbx_seq_one_letter_code
_entity_poly.pdbx_strand_id
1 'polypeptide(L)'
;MTENIYLELIKSVVAVTTAIITVVGACLGRKKYKKKNKEQYKAINNQLMLYSHPIFKKIELNKNIIKIHFTLENKGKEAVFREILINHMDIFKVHALKLCKKVDSGKIVDTDELYTESVYTLNNIIADLKSFYNDNNRYSQEEVNVLDIVMDKYNHWNSDRQHEIVARIQEICVSAFYPDIYNKSITVFDTFLFVMNDIMFDANKTLNNLNGDLVGLKFRGVII
;
A
#
# COMPACT_ATOMS: atom_id res chain seq x y z
N MET A 1 -55.48 1.12 30.18
CA MET A 1 -54.24 1.90 29.91
C MET A 1 -52.97 1.13 30.30
N THR A 2 -53.01 0.30 31.34
CA THR A 2 -51.91 -0.58 31.79
C THR A 2 -51.53 -1.69 30.81
N GLU A 3 -52.49 -2.30 30.11
CA GLU A 3 -52.25 -3.41 29.15
C GLU A 3 -51.32 -3.03 27.98
N ASN A 4 -51.46 -1.80 27.46
CA ASN A 4 -50.62 -1.30 26.36
C ASN A 4 -49.17 -1.07 26.80
N ILE A 5 -48.96 -0.68 28.06
CA ILE A 5 -47.62 -0.45 28.63
C ILE A 5 -46.89 -1.79 28.78
N TYR A 6 -47.57 -2.85 29.23
CA TYR A 6 -46.98 -4.19 29.32
C TYR A 6 -46.60 -4.75 27.95
N LEU A 7 -47.43 -4.53 26.93
CA LEU A 7 -47.15 -4.99 25.57
C LEU A 7 -45.93 -4.30 24.95
N GLU A 8 -45.81 -2.98 25.15
CA GLU A 8 -44.64 -2.18 24.76
C GLU A 8 -43.36 -2.61 25.49
N LEU A 9 -43.48 -2.93 26.79
CA LEU A 9 -42.36 -3.39 27.61
C LEU A 9 -41.88 -4.79 27.20
N ILE A 10 -42.79 -5.69 26.83
CA ILE A 10 -42.44 -7.00 26.28
C ILE A 10 -41.74 -6.86 24.92
N LYS A 11 -42.26 -6.02 24.01
CA LYS A 11 -41.66 -5.79 22.69
C LYS A 11 -40.25 -5.21 22.79
N SER A 12 -40.02 -4.25 23.68
CA SER A 12 -38.70 -3.66 23.90
C SER A 12 -37.71 -4.67 24.49
N VAL A 13 -38.11 -5.49 25.46
CA VAL A 13 -37.27 -6.56 26.01
C VAL A 13 -36.89 -7.59 24.94
N VAL A 14 -37.84 -8.01 24.10
CA VAL A 14 -37.60 -8.95 22.99
C VAL A 14 -36.67 -8.36 21.93
N ALA A 15 -36.83 -7.09 21.59
CA ALA A 15 -35.97 -6.40 20.62
C ALA A 15 -34.51 -6.31 21.13
N VAL A 16 -34.31 -5.97 22.41
CA VAL A 16 -32.98 -5.90 23.03
C VAL A 16 -32.33 -7.29 23.10
N THR A 17 -33.08 -8.32 23.51
CA THR A 17 -32.52 -9.69 23.57
C THR A 17 -32.17 -10.22 22.19
N THR A 18 -32.99 -9.94 21.16
CA THR A 18 -32.71 -10.35 19.78
C THR A 18 -31.46 -9.65 19.24
N ALA A 19 -31.30 -8.35 19.48
CA ALA A 19 -30.11 -7.61 19.10
C ALA A 19 -28.84 -8.17 19.76
N ILE A 20 -28.90 -8.51 21.05
CA ILE A 20 -27.77 -9.13 21.77
C ILE A 20 -27.43 -10.50 21.16
N ILE A 21 -28.43 -11.34 20.91
CA ILE A 21 -28.23 -12.67 20.30
C ILE A 21 -27.61 -12.55 18.91
N THR A 22 -28.06 -11.59 18.09
CA THR A 22 -27.49 -11.36 16.76
C THR A 22 -26.03 -10.89 16.84
N VAL A 23 -25.70 -9.96 17.73
CA VAL A 23 -24.32 -9.46 17.90
C VAL A 23 -23.40 -10.57 18.43
N VAL A 24 -23.85 -11.34 19.43
CA VAL A 24 -23.09 -12.46 19.98
C VAL A 24 -22.92 -13.56 18.93
N GLY A 25 -23.98 -13.87 18.18
CA GLY A 25 -23.96 -14.83 17.07
C GLY A 25 -22.99 -14.42 15.96
N ALA A 26 -22.97 -13.15 15.56
CA ALA A 26 -22.02 -12.61 14.59
C ALA A 26 -20.57 -12.68 15.11
N CYS A 27 -20.34 -12.33 16.39
CA CYS A 27 -19.02 -12.41 17.02
C CYS A 27 -18.51 -13.86 17.13
N LEU A 28 -19.36 -14.79 17.58
CA LEU A 28 -19.01 -16.21 17.70
C LEU A 28 -18.84 -16.87 16.33
N GLY A 29 -19.69 -16.52 15.36
CA GLY A 29 -19.57 -16.93 13.96
C GLY A 29 -18.24 -16.49 13.37
N ARG A 30 -17.87 -15.21 13.56
CA ARG A 30 -16.57 -14.67 13.12
C ARG A 30 -15.40 -15.37 13.82
N LYS A 31 -15.48 -15.63 15.13
CA LYS A 31 -14.43 -16.39 15.86
C LYS A 31 -14.29 -17.83 15.34
N LYS A 32 -15.40 -18.54 15.10
CA LYS A 32 -15.39 -19.94 14.63
C LYS A 32 -14.90 -20.03 13.18
N TYR A 33 -15.29 -19.09 12.34
CA TYR A 33 -14.78 -18.92 10.97
C TYR A 33 -13.26 -18.67 10.97
N LYS A 34 -12.78 -17.71 11.80
CA LYS A 34 -11.35 -17.45 11.98
C LYS A 34 -10.59 -18.69 12.44
N LYS A 35 -11.15 -19.50 13.34
CA LYS A 35 -10.49 -20.73 13.83
C LYS A 35 -10.39 -21.81 12.75
N LYS A 36 -11.47 -22.05 11.99
CA LYS A 36 -11.50 -23.04 10.89
C LYS A 36 -10.53 -22.69 9.76
N ASN A 37 -10.47 -21.41 9.36
CA ASN A 37 -9.53 -20.95 8.34
C ASN A 37 -8.08 -21.00 8.83
N LYS A 38 -7.82 -20.71 10.11
CA LYS A 38 -6.47 -20.82 10.70
C LYS A 38 -5.97 -22.26 10.77
N GLU A 39 -6.87 -23.22 11.02
CA GLU A 39 -6.57 -24.66 10.98
C GLU A 39 -6.35 -25.16 9.54
N GLN A 40 -7.10 -24.65 8.55
CA GLN A 40 -6.81 -24.87 7.12
C GLN A 40 -5.47 -24.27 6.69
N TYR A 41 -5.14 -23.05 7.14
CA TYR A 41 -3.85 -22.39 6.87
C TYR A 41 -2.67 -23.21 7.38
N LYS A 42 -2.82 -23.85 8.55
CA LYS A 42 -1.81 -24.77 9.12
C LYS A 42 -1.66 -26.08 8.34
N ALA A 43 -2.71 -26.53 7.64
CA ALA A 43 -2.69 -27.76 6.84
C ALA A 43 -2.14 -27.55 5.42
N ILE A 44 -2.16 -26.32 4.89
CA ILE A 44 -1.64 -25.93 3.56
C ILE A 44 -0.16 -25.53 3.66
N ASN A 45 0.64 -26.29 4.43
CA ASN A 45 2.01 -25.92 4.81
C ASN A 45 3.07 -26.20 3.72
N ASN A 46 2.65 -26.31 2.46
CA ASN A 46 3.53 -26.39 1.28
C ASN A 46 3.52 -25.09 0.44
N GLN A 47 2.78 -24.06 0.86
CA GLN A 47 2.83 -22.75 0.21
C GLN A 47 4.15 -22.04 0.53
N LEU A 48 4.77 -21.46 -0.50
CA LEU A 48 5.89 -20.55 -0.32
C LEU A 48 5.39 -19.33 0.46
N MET A 49 6.19 -18.82 1.37
CA MET A 49 5.82 -17.61 2.10
C MET A 49 5.84 -16.40 1.17
N LEU A 50 4.92 -15.45 1.33
CA LEU A 50 4.85 -14.26 0.47
C LEU A 50 6.12 -13.40 0.54
N TYR A 51 6.94 -13.52 1.58
CA TYR A 51 8.23 -12.80 1.62
C TYR A 51 9.17 -13.22 0.47
N SER A 52 8.92 -14.39 -0.13
CA SER A 52 9.66 -14.89 -1.30
C SER A 52 9.15 -14.32 -2.63
N HIS A 53 8.10 -13.49 -2.61
CA HIS A 53 7.52 -12.89 -3.81
C HIS A 53 8.57 -12.12 -4.63
N PRO A 54 8.58 -12.22 -5.97
CA PRO A 54 9.59 -11.60 -6.83
C PRO A 54 9.75 -10.09 -6.67
N ILE A 55 8.69 -9.40 -6.20
CA ILE A 55 8.69 -7.96 -5.93
C ILE A 55 9.88 -7.52 -5.08
N PHE A 56 10.26 -8.26 -4.05
CA PHE A 56 11.33 -7.84 -3.15
C PHE A 56 12.70 -7.89 -3.81
N LYS A 57 12.94 -8.91 -4.64
CA LYS A 57 14.16 -8.99 -5.46
C LYS A 57 14.15 -7.91 -6.55
N LYS A 58 12.98 -7.65 -7.15
CA LYS A 58 12.83 -6.61 -8.18
C LYS A 58 13.08 -5.21 -7.62
N ILE A 59 12.62 -4.91 -6.41
CA ILE A 59 12.90 -3.65 -5.73
C ILE A 59 14.41 -3.42 -5.61
N GLU A 60 15.17 -4.41 -5.11
CA GLU A 60 16.63 -4.26 -4.98
C GLU A 60 17.33 -4.13 -6.34
N LEU A 61 16.86 -4.88 -7.35
CA LEU A 61 17.36 -4.75 -8.71
C LEU A 61 17.11 -3.34 -9.26
N ASN A 62 15.89 -2.82 -9.13
CA ASN A 62 15.52 -1.49 -9.60
C ASN A 62 16.35 -0.41 -8.87
N LYS A 63 16.56 -0.54 -7.55
CA LYS A 63 17.46 0.36 -6.80
C LYS A 63 18.89 0.34 -7.35
N ASN A 64 19.42 -0.83 -7.69
CA ASN A 64 20.75 -0.92 -8.30
C ASN A 64 20.78 -0.29 -9.70
N ILE A 65 19.73 -0.51 -10.51
CA ILE A 65 19.58 0.13 -11.81
C ILE A 65 19.54 1.66 -11.65
N ILE A 66 18.79 2.19 -10.69
CA ILE A 66 18.74 3.63 -10.42
C ILE A 66 20.12 4.17 -10.05
N LYS A 67 20.86 3.47 -9.19
CA LYS A 67 22.19 3.90 -8.75
C LYS A 67 23.23 3.89 -9.87
N ILE A 68 23.19 2.89 -10.76
CA ILE A 68 24.25 2.64 -11.74
C ILE A 68 23.91 3.22 -13.11
N HIS A 69 22.66 3.11 -13.54
CA HIS A 69 22.25 3.33 -14.93
C HIS A 69 21.30 4.50 -15.14
N PHE A 70 20.64 5.02 -14.10
CA PHE A 70 19.76 6.18 -14.26
C PHE A 70 20.60 7.44 -14.48
N THR A 71 20.60 7.98 -15.69
CA THR A 71 21.38 9.16 -16.04
C THR A 71 20.48 10.23 -16.67
N LEU A 72 20.75 11.48 -16.34
CA LEU A 72 20.16 12.65 -17.01
C LEU A 72 21.26 13.59 -17.46
N GLU A 73 20.92 14.47 -18.42
CA GLU A 73 21.81 15.52 -18.91
C GLU A 73 22.23 16.46 -17.77
N ASN A 74 21.27 16.87 -16.94
CA ASN A 74 21.53 17.70 -15.77
C ASN A 74 21.79 16.85 -14.50
N LYS A 75 22.97 17.03 -13.90
CA LYS A 75 23.41 16.24 -12.73
C LYS A 75 22.73 16.61 -11.41
N GLY A 76 22.30 17.86 -11.24
CA GLY A 76 21.47 18.26 -10.09
C GLY A 76 20.12 17.54 -10.14
N LYS A 77 19.47 17.56 -11.30
CA LYS A 77 18.22 16.82 -11.55
C LYS A 77 18.40 15.32 -11.35
N GLU A 78 19.46 14.74 -11.92
CA GLU A 78 19.79 13.33 -11.73
C GLU A 78 19.85 12.96 -10.24
N ALA A 79 20.50 13.79 -9.42
CA ALA A 79 20.61 13.56 -7.98
C ALA A 79 19.26 13.63 -7.25
N VAL A 80 18.44 14.66 -7.54
CA VAL A 80 17.08 14.79 -6.96
C VAL A 80 16.25 13.54 -7.26
N PHE A 81 16.23 13.11 -8.52
CA PHE A 81 15.35 12.03 -8.94
C PHE A 81 15.84 10.66 -8.50
N ARG A 82 17.15 10.43 -8.45
CA ARG A 82 17.69 9.22 -7.80
C ARG A 82 17.27 9.17 -6.34
N GLU A 83 17.32 10.28 -5.61
CA GLU A 83 16.88 10.33 -4.21
C GLU A 83 15.40 9.94 -4.10
N ILE A 84 14.51 10.55 -4.90
CA ILE A 84 13.07 10.24 -4.87
C ILE A 84 12.80 8.78 -5.21
N LEU A 85 13.38 8.26 -6.30
CA LEU A 85 13.14 6.89 -6.73
C LEU A 85 13.66 5.86 -5.73
N ILE A 86 14.84 6.08 -5.14
CA ILE A 86 15.39 5.18 -4.13
C ILE A 86 14.50 5.19 -2.88
N ASN A 87 14.10 6.37 -2.39
CA ASN A 87 13.23 6.45 -1.21
C ASN A 87 11.84 5.83 -1.48
N HIS A 88 11.28 6.01 -2.68
CA HIS A 88 10.04 5.33 -3.06
C HIS A 88 10.19 3.81 -2.99
N MET A 89 11.26 3.26 -3.55
CA MET A 89 11.54 1.81 -3.51
C MET A 89 11.70 1.29 -2.07
N ASP A 90 12.38 2.04 -1.21
CA ASP A 90 12.59 1.67 0.19
C ASP A 90 11.30 1.73 1.01
N ILE A 91 10.52 2.80 0.88
CA ILE A 91 9.21 2.97 1.54
C ILE A 91 8.26 1.86 1.10
N PHE A 92 8.19 1.61 -0.22
CA PHE A 92 7.35 0.56 -0.77
C PHE A 92 7.71 -0.80 -0.18
N LYS A 93 9.01 -1.14 -0.15
CA LYS A 93 9.49 -2.40 0.44
C LYS A 93 9.07 -2.55 1.90
N VAL A 94 9.23 -1.50 2.71
CA VAL A 94 8.90 -1.53 4.13
C VAL A 94 7.43 -1.86 4.34
N HIS A 95 6.53 -1.18 3.62
CA HIS A 95 5.09 -1.41 3.78
C HIS A 95 4.62 -2.72 3.15
N ALA A 96 5.15 -3.09 1.99
CA ALA A 96 4.87 -4.39 1.35
C ALA A 96 5.29 -5.57 2.26
N LEU A 97 6.44 -5.46 2.95
CA LEU A 97 6.88 -6.47 3.93
C LEU A 97 5.93 -6.54 5.14
N LYS A 98 5.39 -5.41 5.61
CA LYS A 98 4.40 -5.41 6.71
C LYS A 98 3.13 -6.14 6.30
N LEU A 99 2.62 -5.89 5.09
CA LEU A 99 1.44 -6.60 4.55
C LEU A 99 1.71 -8.10 4.40
N CYS A 100 2.84 -8.47 3.80
CA CYS A 100 3.24 -9.87 3.62
C CYS A 100 3.27 -10.61 4.96
N LYS A 101 3.87 -10.02 6.01
CA LYS A 101 3.87 -10.60 7.35
C LYS A 101 2.46 -10.79 7.91
N LYS A 102 1.52 -9.89 7.62
CA LYS A 102 0.11 -10.05 8.05
C LYS A 102 -0.56 -11.23 7.34
N VAL A 103 -0.32 -11.40 6.04
CA VAL A 103 -0.85 -12.54 5.27
C VAL A 103 -0.21 -13.85 5.73
N ASP A 104 1.13 -13.92 5.75
CA ASP A 104 1.88 -15.14 6.11
C ASP A 104 1.59 -15.62 7.55
N SER A 105 1.28 -14.69 8.47
CA SER A 105 0.88 -15.04 9.85
C SER A 105 -0.60 -15.40 10.01
N GLY A 106 -1.39 -15.36 8.92
CA GLY A 106 -2.82 -15.62 8.93
C GLY A 106 -3.63 -14.57 9.72
N LYS A 107 -3.12 -13.34 9.83
CA LYS A 107 -3.87 -12.23 10.46
C LYS A 107 -4.99 -11.72 9.57
N ILE A 108 -4.83 -11.82 8.25
CA ILE A 108 -5.85 -11.53 7.25
C ILE A 108 -6.63 -12.82 7.00
N VAL A 109 -7.93 -12.81 7.33
CA VAL A 109 -8.73 -14.04 7.35
C VAL A 109 -9.83 -14.12 6.28
N ASP A 110 -10.09 -13.01 5.59
CA ASP A 110 -11.11 -12.89 4.55
C ASP A 110 -10.71 -11.83 3.51
N THR A 111 -11.50 -11.74 2.43
CA THR A 111 -11.23 -10.90 1.27
C THR A 111 -11.38 -9.41 1.58
N ASP A 112 -12.28 -9.06 2.50
CA ASP A 112 -12.53 -7.67 2.90
C ASP A 112 -11.37 -7.15 3.75
N GLU A 113 -10.84 -7.98 4.65
CA GLU A 113 -9.61 -7.72 5.40
C GLU A 113 -8.41 -7.58 4.45
N LEU A 114 -8.29 -8.44 3.42
CA LEU A 114 -7.21 -8.33 2.42
C LEU A 114 -7.30 -7.01 1.63
N TYR A 115 -8.49 -6.66 1.13
CA TYR A 115 -8.72 -5.40 0.42
C TYR A 115 -8.34 -4.21 1.30
N THR A 116 -8.89 -4.16 2.53
CA THR A 116 -8.67 -3.05 3.46
C THR A 116 -7.20 -2.88 3.80
N GLU A 117 -6.49 -3.98 4.09
CA GLU A 117 -5.07 -3.95 4.44
C GLU A 117 -4.17 -3.60 3.24
N SER A 118 -4.56 -4.00 2.04
CA SER A 118 -3.83 -3.67 0.81
C SER A 118 -3.98 -2.19 0.44
N VAL A 119 -5.19 -1.64 0.55
CA VAL A 119 -5.45 -0.21 0.33
C VAL A 119 -4.79 0.63 1.43
N TYR A 120 -4.87 0.20 2.69
CA TYR A 120 -4.16 0.85 3.79
C TYR A 120 -2.64 0.87 3.57
N THR A 121 -2.08 -0.23 3.06
CA THR A 121 -0.67 -0.32 2.68
C THR A 121 -0.31 0.69 1.61
N LEU A 122 -1.10 0.80 0.55
CA LEU A 122 -0.89 1.77 -0.53
C LEU A 122 -0.95 3.22 0.01
N ASN A 123 -1.95 3.54 0.83
CA ASN A 123 -2.10 4.88 1.41
C ASN A 123 -0.91 5.28 2.29
N ASN A 124 -0.35 4.35 3.07
CA ASN A 124 0.83 4.64 3.88
C ASN A 124 2.10 4.83 3.02
N ILE A 125 2.23 4.10 1.91
CA ILE A 125 3.33 4.31 0.97
C ILE A 125 3.29 5.75 0.43
N ILE A 126 2.10 6.23 0.07
CA ILE A 126 1.89 7.57 -0.47
C ILE A 126 2.17 8.63 0.60
N ALA A 127 1.64 8.44 1.82
CA ALA A 127 1.83 9.36 2.92
C ALA A 127 3.32 9.51 3.27
N ASP A 128 4.03 8.39 3.46
CA ASP A 128 5.45 8.42 3.81
C ASP A 128 6.30 9.00 2.67
N LEU A 129 5.93 8.72 1.42
CA LEU A 129 6.63 9.27 0.26
C LEU A 129 6.44 10.79 0.14
N LYS A 130 5.30 11.34 0.56
CA LYS A 130 5.07 12.79 0.54
C LYS A 130 5.97 13.56 1.51
N SER A 131 6.48 12.91 2.54
CA SER A 131 7.17 13.60 3.64
C SER A 131 8.51 12.99 4.04
N PHE A 132 9.08 12.06 3.25
CA PHE A 132 10.33 11.37 3.62
C PHE A 132 11.53 12.32 3.89
N TYR A 133 11.44 13.54 3.39
CA TYR A 133 12.46 14.58 3.50
C TYR A 133 12.16 15.63 4.58
N ASN A 134 10.95 15.65 5.17
CA ASN A 134 10.53 16.68 6.14
C ASN A 134 11.17 16.51 7.52
N ASP A 135 11.34 15.27 7.98
CA ASP A 135 11.78 14.97 9.35
C ASP A 135 13.28 14.62 9.45
N ASN A 136 14.04 14.89 8.39
CA ASN A 136 15.42 14.47 8.28
C ASN A 136 16.36 15.68 8.28
N ASN A 137 17.27 15.74 9.27
CA ASN A 137 18.46 16.61 9.26
C ASN A 137 19.45 16.30 8.10
N ARG A 138 19.02 15.48 7.13
CA ARG A 138 19.78 15.04 5.95
C ARG A 138 19.66 16.02 4.77
N TYR A 139 18.69 16.94 4.82
CA TYR A 139 18.44 17.91 3.75
C TYR A 139 18.62 19.33 4.25
N SER A 140 19.28 20.18 3.47
CA SER A 140 19.28 21.62 3.71
C SER A 140 17.91 22.23 3.39
N GLN A 141 17.64 23.45 3.85
CA GLN A 141 16.40 24.14 3.50
C GLN A 141 16.24 24.33 1.98
N GLU A 142 17.33 24.57 1.27
CA GLU A 142 17.33 24.68 -0.20
C GLU A 142 16.94 23.33 -0.84
N GLU A 143 17.49 22.22 -0.33
CA GLU A 143 17.16 20.87 -0.81
C GLU A 143 15.71 20.48 -0.50
N VAL A 144 15.19 20.88 0.66
CA VAL A 144 13.77 20.69 1.03
C VAL A 144 12.87 21.43 0.05
N ASN A 145 13.18 22.69 -0.28
CA ASN A 145 12.41 23.47 -1.26
C ASN A 145 12.41 22.81 -2.65
N VAL A 146 13.55 22.28 -3.09
CA VAL A 146 13.65 21.53 -4.36
C VAL A 146 12.75 20.29 -4.30
N LEU A 147 12.79 19.53 -3.20
CA LEU A 147 12.01 18.32 -3.03
C LEU A 147 10.51 18.64 -2.95
N ASP A 148 10.09 19.72 -2.30
CA ASP A 148 8.69 20.16 -2.27
C ASP A 148 8.13 20.37 -3.68
N ILE A 149 8.84 21.14 -4.51
CA ILE A 149 8.43 21.43 -5.90
C ILE A 149 8.32 20.14 -6.71
N VAL A 150 9.32 19.27 -6.60
CA VAL A 150 9.39 18.05 -7.40
C VAL A 150 8.34 17.04 -6.93
N MET A 151 8.17 16.89 -5.62
CA MET A 151 7.26 15.92 -5.02
C MET A 151 5.81 16.29 -5.29
N ASP A 152 5.43 17.58 -5.31
CA ASP A 152 4.07 17.99 -5.67
C ASP A 152 3.68 17.47 -7.07
N LYS A 153 4.54 17.71 -8.06
CA LYS A 153 4.33 17.23 -9.43
C LYS A 153 4.39 15.71 -9.53
N TYR A 154 5.36 15.10 -8.86
CA TYR A 154 5.48 13.65 -8.80
C TYR A 154 4.22 13.00 -8.22
N ASN A 155 3.64 13.58 -7.17
CA ASN A 155 2.42 13.07 -6.54
C ASN A 155 1.20 13.23 -7.44
N HIS A 156 1.09 14.36 -8.14
CA HIS A 156 0.01 14.56 -9.11
C HIS A 156 0.02 13.50 -10.20
N TRP A 157 1.19 13.10 -10.69
CA TRP A 157 1.27 12.03 -11.70
C TRP A 157 0.93 10.65 -11.15
N ASN A 158 1.21 10.41 -9.88
CA ASN A 158 0.91 9.13 -9.25
C ASN A 158 -0.54 9.01 -8.78
N SER A 159 -1.30 10.10 -8.64
CA SER A 159 -2.66 10.04 -8.08
C SER A 159 -3.65 9.25 -8.94
N ASP A 160 -3.54 9.36 -10.26
CA ASP A 160 -4.43 8.62 -11.17
C ASP A 160 -4.13 7.13 -11.13
N ARG A 161 -2.83 6.78 -11.13
CA ARG A 161 -2.37 5.40 -10.97
C ARG A 161 -2.86 4.79 -9.66
N GLN A 162 -2.90 5.56 -8.57
CA GLN A 162 -3.40 5.07 -7.28
C GLN A 162 -4.86 4.62 -7.36
N HIS A 163 -5.72 5.38 -8.02
CA HIS A 163 -7.12 5.01 -8.19
C HIS A 163 -7.26 3.70 -8.98
N GLU A 164 -6.48 3.55 -10.05
CA GLU A 164 -6.45 2.30 -10.84
C GLU A 164 -5.97 1.10 -10.03
N ILE A 165 -4.95 1.29 -9.18
CA ILE A 165 -4.44 0.21 -8.32
C ILE A 165 -5.50 -0.22 -7.32
N VAL A 166 -6.19 0.72 -6.67
CA VAL A 166 -7.27 0.42 -5.72
C VAL A 166 -8.38 -0.37 -6.40
N ALA A 167 -8.81 0.05 -7.60
CA ALA A 167 -9.80 -0.67 -8.39
C ALA A 167 -9.34 -2.10 -8.72
N ARG A 168 -8.09 -2.29 -9.17
CA ARG A 168 -7.53 -3.62 -9.44
C ARG A 168 -7.47 -4.51 -8.19
N ILE A 169 -7.08 -3.97 -7.04
CA ILE A 169 -7.08 -4.72 -5.77
C ILE A 169 -8.50 -5.17 -5.43
N GLN A 170 -9.49 -4.31 -5.61
CA GLN A 170 -10.89 -4.66 -5.40
C GLN A 170 -11.33 -5.80 -6.32
N GLU A 171 -11.05 -5.69 -7.62
CA GLU A 171 -11.34 -6.74 -8.61
C GLU A 171 -10.72 -8.09 -8.23
N ILE A 172 -9.45 -8.10 -7.81
CA ILE A 172 -8.76 -9.30 -7.33
C ILE A 172 -9.46 -9.89 -6.10
N CYS A 173 -9.85 -9.04 -5.14
CA CYS A 173 -10.48 -9.46 -3.90
C CYS A 173 -11.86 -10.07 -4.13
N VAL A 174 -12.65 -9.55 -5.07
CA VAL A 174 -13.99 -10.10 -5.39
C VAL A 174 -13.97 -11.20 -6.46
N SER A 175 -12.87 -11.36 -7.19
CA SER A 175 -12.75 -12.32 -8.30
C SER A 175 -12.88 -13.78 -7.86
N ALA A 176 -13.69 -14.56 -8.59
CA ALA A 176 -13.80 -16.01 -8.41
C ALA A 176 -12.60 -16.80 -9.00
N PHE A 177 -11.75 -16.16 -9.80
CA PHE A 177 -10.60 -16.82 -10.43
C PHE A 177 -9.48 -17.16 -9.44
N TYR A 178 -9.45 -16.49 -8.28
CA TYR A 178 -8.48 -16.74 -7.22
C TYR A 178 -9.18 -17.47 -6.07
N PRO A 179 -8.87 -18.76 -5.84
CA PRO A 179 -9.69 -19.63 -5.01
C PRO A 179 -9.58 -19.35 -3.50
N ASP A 180 -8.52 -18.68 -3.06
CA ASP A 180 -8.26 -18.42 -1.65
C ASP A 180 -7.52 -17.09 -1.43
N ILE A 181 -7.43 -16.68 -0.16
CA ILE A 181 -6.79 -15.44 0.28
C ILE A 181 -5.31 -15.38 -0.10
N TYR A 182 -4.60 -16.52 -0.07
CA TYR A 182 -3.19 -16.56 -0.39
C TYR A 182 -2.97 -16.28 -1.89
N ASN A 183 -3.74 -16.94 -2.77
CA ASN A 183 -3.70 -16.69 -4.21
C ASN A 183 -4.09 -15.25 -4.56
N LYS A 184 -5.15 -14.70 -3.93
CA LYS A 184 -5.51 -13.28 -4.07
C LYS A 184 -4.38 -12.36 -3.62
N SER A 185 -3.71 -12.70 -2.52
CA SER A 185 -2.60 -11.93 -2.00
C SER A 185 -1.43 -11.92 -2.99
N ILE A 186 -1.05 -13.07 -3.57
CA ILE A 186 -0.03 -13.12 -4.63
C ILE A 186 -0.38 -12.13 -5.75
N THR A 187 -1.60 -12.17 -6.26
CA THR A 187 -2.02 -11.29 -7.35
C THR A 187 -2.01 -9.80 -6.97
N VAL A 188 -2.35 -9.47 -5.71
CA VAL A 188 -2.17 -8.10 -5.20
C VAL A 188 -0.70 -7.69 -5.22
N PHE A 189 0.21 -8.58 -4.80
CA PHE A 189 1.65 -8.33 -4.86
C PHE A 189 2.20 -8.26 -6.29
N ASP A 190 1.62 -8.98 -7.25
CA ASP A 190 1.92 -8.83 -8.69
C ASP A 190 1.46 -7.46 -9.20
N THR A 191 0.30 -6.97 -8.75
CA THR A 191 -0.17 -5.61 -9.07
C THR A 191 0.79 -4.58 -8.54
N PHE A 192 1.26 -4.73 -7.31
CA PHE A 192 2.30 -3.88 -6.73
C PHE A 192 3.61 -3.94 -7.53
N LEU A 193 4.05 -5.12 -7.94
CA LEU A 193 5.23 -5.30 -8.79
C LEU A 193 5.10 -4.56 -10.13
N PHE A 194 3.93 -4.64 -10.77
CA PHE A 194 3.65 -3.93 -12.01
C PHE A 194 3.81 -2.42 -11.85
N VAL A 195 3.19 -1.85 -10.81
CA VAL A 195 3.27 -0.42 -10.48
C VAL A 195 4.71 0.04 -10.25
N MET A 196 5.51 -0.77 -9.56
CA MET A 196 6.92 -0.46 -9.33
C MET A 196 7.75 -0.40 -10.61
N ASN A 197 7.38 -1.16 -11.64
CA ASN A 197 8.02 -1.06 -12.95
C ASN A 197 7.54 0.18 -13.71
N ASP A 198 6.24 0.49 -13.68
CA ASP A 198 5.70 1.67 -14.34
C ASP A 198 6.29 2.96 -13.79
N ILE A 199 6.48 3.06 -12.47
CA ILE A 199 7.17 4.19 -11.82
C ILE A 199 8.55 4.43 -12.44
N MET A 200 9.31 3.37 -12.75
CA MET A 200 10.63 3.48 -13.36
C MET A 200 10.58 4.03 -14.79
N PHE A 201 9.60 3.59 -15.58
CA PHE A 201 9.41 4.06 -16.95
C PHE A 201 8.93 5.51 -16.99
N ASP A 202 7.93 5.85 -16.18
CA ASP A 202 7.31 7.16 -16.17
C ASP A 202 8.19 8.22 -15.53
N ALA A 203 9.02 7.85 -14.55
CA ALA A 203 10.04 8.76 -14.05
C ALA A 203 10.91 9.28 -15.20
N ASN A 204 11.46 8.41 -16.05
CA ASN A 204 12.31 8.88 -17.14
C ASN A 204 11.60 9.90 -18.06
N LYS A 205 10.31 9.69 -18.34
CA LYS A 205 9.52 10.57 -19.23
C LYS A 205 9.12 11.87 -18.56
N THR A 206 8.70 11.81 -17.30
CA THR A 206 8.09 12.95 -16.63
C THR A 206 9.12 13.89 -16.02
N LEU A 207 10.29 13.36 -15.70
CA LEU A 207 11.40 14.13 -15.14
C LEU A 207 12.09 15.03 -16.18
N ASN A 208 11.99 14.69 -17.47
CA ASN A 208 12.40 15.56 -18.58
C ASN A 208 11.47 16.77 -18.76
N ASN A 209 10.24 16.71 -18.24
CA ASN A 209 9.24 17.78 -18.37
C ASN A 209 9.31 18.83 -17.26
N LEU A 210 10.19 18.65 -16.25
CA LEU A 210 10.41 19.60 -15.14
C LEU A 210 11.34 20.78 -15.51
N ASN A 211 11.30 21.23 -16.77
CA ASN A 211 12.14 22.35 -17.21
C ASN A 211 11.49 23.69 -16.82
N GLY A 212 12.21 24.51 -16.05
CA GLY A 212 11.80 25.87 -15.67
C GLY A 212 11.82 26.12 -14.16
N ASP A 213 11.12 25.29 -13.37
CA ASP A 213 10.84 25.60 -11.96
C ASP A 213 12.01 25.33 -11.00
N LEU A 214 13.02 24.60 -11.45
CA LEU A 214 14.17 24.21 -10.64
C LEU A 214 15.47 24.94 -11.02
N VAL A 215 15.42 25.82 -12.02
CA VAL A 215 16.62 26.45 -12.60
C VAL A 215 17.33 27.29 -11.55
N GLY A 216 18.62 27.01 -11.35
CA GLY A 216 19.48 27.77 -10.44
C GLY A 216 19.43 27.31 -8.97
N LEU A 217 18.51 26.39 -8.63
CA LEU A 217 18.50 25.73 -7.32
C LEU A 217 19.61 24.68 -7.23
N LYS A 218 20.07 24.37 -6.02
CA LYS A 218 21.08 23.33 -5.79
C LYS A 218 20.51 22.13 -5.05
N PHE A 219 20.94 20.96 -5.47
CA PHE A 219 20.70 19.72 -4.75
C PHE A 219 22.01 18.94 -4.61
N ARG A 220 22.36 18.54 -3.39
CA ARG A 220 23.66 17.91 -3.07
C ARG A 220 24.86 18.71 -3.59
N GLY A 221 24.75 20.05 -3.55
CA GLY A 221 25.79 20.97 -4.01
C GLY A 221 25.90 21.14 -5.54
N VAL A 222 25.04 20.48 -6.32
CA VAL A 222 25.03 20.57 -7.79
C VAL A 222 23.85 21.42 -8.25
N ILE A 223 24.11 22.36 -9.16
CA ILE A 223 23.08 23.24 -9.72
C ILE A 223 22.16 22.44 -10.64
N ILE A 224 20.87 22.72 -10.53
CA ILE A 224 19.78 22.22 -11.39
C ILE A 224 19.51 23.20 -12.53
#